data_AF-A0A928GXD3-F1
#
_entry.id   AF-A0A928GXD3-F1
#
_cell.length_a   1.000
_cell.length_b   1.000
_cell.length_c   1.000
_cell.angle_alpha   90.00
_cell.angle_beta   90.00
_cell.angle_gamma   90.00
#
_symmetry.space_group_name_H-M   'P 1'
#
loop_
_entity.id
_entity.type
_entity.pdbx_description
1 polymer ?
#
loop_
_entity_poly.entity_id
_entity_poly.type
_entity_poly.pdbx_seq_one_letter_code
_entity_poly.pdbx_strand_id
1 'polypeptide(L)'
;MSSPEMMGIALGLFCALGIFALKTAVGNYYYLSLPGRGIRKTAVLILMQCAYILLFLLGFELLRRVDFFRVTDSAAFLKNGVLLHLLLCAGLIWWGSRLLVHQDCGHLDRLESRGWLLLTVPCPVCASAIFLVCAFALMLFPDSAAKLRWILPLVFLFFNLLFLGLLALLGRLSGLRPLVLTGRMMILIALYFILILLIAPHFQEAGKLYAAARTAGDENLLSGSALAVPAVAVCALIAGFLAGRFQAKRS
;
A
#
# COMPACT_ATOMS: atom_id res chain seq x y z
N MET A 1 22.38 4.41 -13.74
CA MET A 1 21.92 4.23 -12.35
C MET A 1 22.82 3.21 -11.69
N SER A 2 23.29 3.48 -10.48
CA SER A 2 24.10 2.51 -9.73
C SER A 2 23.25 1.28 -9.38
N SER A 3 23.84 0.09 -9.31
CA SER A 3 23.13 -1.16 -8.98
C SER A 3 22.26 -1.08 -7.71
N PRO A 4 22.64 -0.41 -6.60
CA PRO A 4 21.79 -0.34 -5.41
C PRO A 4 20.53 0.54 -5.59
N GLU A 5 20.60 1.62 -6.37
CA GLU A 5 19.45 2.51 -6.60
C GLU A 5 18.35 1.80 -7.41
N MET A 6 18.77 1.02 -8.42
CA MET A 6 17.87 0.23 -9.25
C MET A 6 17.15 -0.85 -8.42
N MET A 7 17.88 -1.52 -7.51
CA MET A 7 17.31 -2.49 -6.58
C MET A 7 16.32 -1.85 -5.59
N GLY A 8 16.63 -0.66 -5.08
CA GLY A 8 15.73 0.08 -4.19
C GLY A 8 14.40 0.45 -4.84
N ILE A 9 14.43 0.97 -6.08
CA ILE A 9 13.22 1.30 -6.83
C ILE A 9 12.44 0.04 -7.18
N ALA A 10 13.10 -1.02 -7.63
CA ALA A 10 12.46 -2.30 -7.93
C ALA A 10 11.79 -2.89 -6.68
N LEU A 11 12.46 -2.87 -5.52
CA LEU A 11 11.91 -3.36 -4.27
C LEU A 11 10.69 -2.54 -3.84
N GLY A 12 10.75 -1.20 -3.96
CA GLY A 12 9.61 -0.33 -3.71
C GLY A 12 8.42 -0.65 -4.61
N LEU A 13 8.69 -0.93 -5.89
CA LEU A 13 7.70 -1.33 -6.89
C LEU A 13 7.01 -2.66 -6.51
N PHE A 14 7.80 -3.67 -6.15
CA PHE A 14 7.29 -4.97 -5.70
C PHE A 14 6.50 -4.85 -4.39
N CYS A 15 6.97 -4.04 -3.45
CA CYS A 15 6.27 -3.79 -2.20
C CYS A 15 4.90 -3.16 -2.47
N ALA A 16 4.86 -2.08 -3.27
CA ALA A 16 3.62 -1.41 -3.66
C ALA A 16 2.64 -2.39 -4.33
N LEU A 17 3.10 -3.16 -5.32
CA LEU A 17 2.30 -4.21 -5.97
C LEU A 17 1.76 -5.24 -4.96
N GLY A 18 2.59 -5.67 -4.02
CA GLY A 18 2.21 -6.60 -2.96
C GLY A 18 1.10 -6.05 -2.06
N ILE A 19 1.19 -4.78 -1.65
CA ILE A 19 0.16 -4.14 -0.82
C ILE A 19 -1.16 -3.99 -1.57
N PHE A 20 -1.12 -3.66 -2.86
CA PHE A 20 -2.33 -3.62 -3.69
C PHE A 20 -2.95 -5.00 -3.88
N ALA A 21 -2.11 -6.01 -4.09
CA ALA A 21 -2.54 -7.39 -4.19
C ALA A 21 -3.19 -7.86 -2.88
N LEU A 22 -2.63 -7.48 -1.72
CA LEU A 22 -3.18 -7.77 -0.39
C LEU A 22 -4.53 -7.09 -0.19
N LYS A 23 -4.66 -5.79 -0.49
CA LYS A 23 -5.95 -5.07 -0.42
C LYS A 23 -7.03 -5.77 -1.23
N THR A 24 -6.70 -6.11 -2.47
CA THR A 24 -7.64 -6.78 -3.39
C THR A 24 -7.99 -8.18 -2.88
N ALA A 25 -7.01 -8.91 -2.33
CA ALA A 25 -7.20 -10.24 -1.76
C ALA A 25 -8.12 -10.22 -0.53
N VAL A 26 -8.01 -9.21 0.35
CA VAL A 26 -8.92 -9.02 1.50
C VAL A 26 -10.36 -8.80 1.04
N GLY A 27 -10.58 -7.98 0.01
CA GLY A 27 -11.91 -7.79 -0.59
C GLY A 27 -12.49 -9.07 -1.20
N ASN A 28 -11.67 -9.80 -1.97
CA ASN A 28 -12.04 -11.08 -2.56
C ASN A 28 -12.36 -12.15 -1.49
N TYR A 29 -11.59 -12.18 -0.41
CA TYR A 29 -11.81 -13.10 0.73
C TYR A 29 -13.14 -12.82 1.45
N TYR A 30 -13.46 -11.55 1.68
CA TYR A 30 -14.75 -11.18 2.25
C TYR A 30 -15.91 -11.63 1.37
N TYR A 31 -15.81 -11.40 0.05
CA TYR A 31 -16.85 -11.80 -0.90
C TYR A 31 -17.02 -13.33 -0.98
N LEU A 32 -15.92 -14.10 -0.91
CA LEU A 32 -15.97 -15.55 -0.82
C LEU A 32 -16.67 -16.05 0.44
N SER A 33 -16.57 -15.30 1.53
CA SER A 33 -17.12 -15.65 2.84
C SER A 33 -18.63 -15.38 2.96
N LEU A 34 -19.22 -14.59 2.06
CA LEU A 34 -20.67 -14.34 2.05
C LEU A 34 -21.47 -15.59 1.62
N PRO A 35 -22.69 -15.83 2.13
CA PRO A 35 -23.52 -16.96 1.67
C PRO A 35 -23.92 -16.80 0.19
N GLY A 36 -23.76 -17.84 -0.62
CA GLY A 36 -24.13 -17.80 -2.05
C GLY A 36 -23.59 -18.97 -2.89
N ARG A 37 -24.13 -19.14 -4.11
CA ARG A 37 -23.70 -20.18 -5.07
C ARG A 37 -22.23 -20.00 -5.48
N GLY A 38 -21.43 -21.07 -5.35
CA GLY A 38 -19.99 -21.07 -5.67
C GLY A 38 -19.67 -20.60 -7.08
N ILE A 39 -20.45 -20.98 -8.09
CA ILE A 39 -20.20 -20.60 -9.49
C ILE A 39 -20.30 -19.09 -9.74
N ARG A 40 -21.27 -18.42 -9.09
CA ARG A 40 -21.41 -16.95 -9.18
C ARG A 40 -20.24 -16.25 -8.49
N LYS A 41 -19.75 -16.84 -7.38
CA LYS A 41 -18.60 -16.28 -6.67
C LYS A 41 -17.33 -16.34 -7.51
N THR A 42 -17.06 -17.50 -8.11
CA THR A 42 -15.90 -17.69 -9.00
C THR A 42 -16.00 -16.77 -10.22
N ALA A 43 -17.19 -16.62 -10.82
CA ALA A 43 -17.39 -15.71 -11.95
C ALA A 43 -17.07 -14.25 -11.59
N VAL A 44 -17.53 -13.77 -10.42
CA VAL A 44 -17.21 -12.41 -9.95
C VAL A 44 -15.71 -12.26 -9.67
N LEU A 45 -15.06 -13.24 -9.04
CA LEU A 45 -13.60 -13.19 -8.82
C LEU A 45 -12.82 -13.11 -10.13
N ILE A 46 -13.17 -13.93 -11.12
CA ILE A 46 -12.56 -13.90 -12.44
C ILE A 46 -12.77 -12.52 -13.08
N LEU A 47 -14.01 -12.00 -13.03
CA LEU A 47 -14.32 -10.67 -13.57
C LEU A 47 -13.46 -9.57 -12.94
N MET A 48 -13.27 -9.60 -11.62
CA MET A 48 -12.43 -8.61 -10.94
C MET A 48 -10.95 -8.75 -11.34
N GLN A 49 -10.42 -9.96 -11.46
CA GLN A 49 -9.04 -10.13 -11.93
C GLN A 49 -8.87 -9.70 -13.38
N CYS A 50 -9.83 -9.99 -14.25
CA CYS A 50 -9.85 -9.49 -15.62
C CYS A 50 -9.88 -7.96 -15.67
N ALA A 51 -10.65 -7.31 -14.79
CA ALA A 51 -10.69 -5.85 -14.70
C ALA A 51 -9.31 -5.27 -14.31
N TYR A 52 -8.62 -5.87 -13.33
CA TYR A 52 -7.26 -5.45 -12.97
C TYR A 52 -6.25 -5.68 -14.11
N ILE A 53 -6.28 -6.85 -14.77
CA ILE A 53 -5.41 -7.13 -15.92
C ILE A 53 -5.65 -6.11 -17.04
N LEU A 54 -6.92 -5.84 -17.35
CA LEU A 54 -7.28 -4.83 -18.34
C LEU A 54 -6.75 -3.44 -17.94
N LEU A 55 -6.81 -3.10 -16.65
CA LEU A 55 -6.30 -1.82 -16.14
C LEU A 55 -4.78 -1.72 -16.30
N PHE A 56 -4.02 -2.78 -16.04
CA PHE A 56 -2.58 -2.82 -16.34
C PHE A 56 -2.31 -2.67 -17.84
N LEU A 57 -3.04 -3.39 -18.69
CA LEU A 57 -2.87 -3.32 -20.14
C LEU A 57 -3.19 -1.93 -20.70
N LEU A 58 -4.29 -1.32 -20.24
CA LEU A 58 -4.66 0.06 -20.57
C LEU A 58 -3.60 1.03 -20.04
N GLY A 59 -3.06 0.75 -18.86
CA GLY A 59 -1.88 1.41 -18.29
C GLY A 59 -0.74 1.52 -19.29
N PHE A 60 -0.25 0.37 -19.75
CA PHE A 60 0.84 0.29 -20.71
C PHE A 60 0.51 0.93 -22.07
N GLU A 61 -0.71 0.75 -22.57
CA GLU A 61 -1.12 1.33 -23.86
C GLU A 61 -1.21 2.86 -23.78
N LEU A 62 -1.74 3.40 -22.68
CA LEU A 62 -1.85 4.85 -22.48
C LEU A 62 -0.46 5.49 -22.34
N LEU A 63 0.45 4.85 -21.59
CA LEU A 63 1.84 5.32 -21.45
C LEU A 63 2.63 5.28 -22.76
N ARG A 64 2.27 4.40 -23.71
CA ARG A 64 2.88 4.39 -25.05
C ARG A 64 2.37 5.52 -25.95
N ARG A 65 1.15 6.01 -25.73
CA ARG A 65 0.51 7.04 -26.57
C ARG A 65 0.61 8.44 -26.00
N VAL A 66 0.77 8.56 -24.68
CA VAL A 66 0.77 9.83 -23.96
C VAL A 66 2.03 9.89 -23.10
N ASP A 67 2.90 10.87 -23.38
CA ASP A 67 3.98 11.22 -22.46
C ASP A 67 3.37 11.76 -21.18
N PHE A 68 3.16 10.88 -20.20
CA PHE A 68 2.48 11.18 -18.93
C PHE A 68 3.14 12.36 -18.20
N PHE A 69 4.46 12.50 -18.33
CA PHE A 69 5.24 13.60 -17.73
C PHE A 69 5.04 14.96 -18.42
N ARG A 70 4.45 15.00 -19.63
CA ARG A 70 4.23 16.25 -20.40
C ARG A 70 2.83 16.82 -20.25
N VAL A 71 1.83 16.00 -19.90
CA VAL A 71 0.41 16.38 -19.94
C VAL A 71 -0.18 16.70 -18.56
N THR A 72 0.35 16.12 -17.49
CA THR A 72 -0.15 16.43 -16.14
C THR A 72 0.76 17.42 -15.43
N ASP A 73 0.20 18.56 -15.02
CA ASP A 73 0.75 19.36 -13.93
C ASP A 73 0.91 18.46 -12.71
N SER A 74 2.12 17.90 -12.55
CA SER A 74 2.43 16.83 -11.62
C SER A 74 1.98 17.13 -10.19
N ALA A 75 1.97 18.41 -9.79
CA ALA A 75 1.55 18.84 -8.47
C ALA A 75 0.04 18.66 -8.22
N ALA A 76 -0.82 18.99 -9.18
CA ALA A 76 -2.28 18.90 -9.01
C ALA A 76 -2.75 17.44 -9.01
N PHE A 77 -2.17 16.61 -9.88
CA PHE A 77 -2.45 15.17 -9.93
C PHE A 77 -2.02 14.46 -8.64
N LEU A 78 -0.82 14.77 -8.15
CA LEU A 78 -0.32 14.21 -6.88
C LEU A 78 -1.16 14.67 -5.68
N LYS A 79 -1.54 15.96 -5.63
CA LYS A 79 -2.40 16.50 -4.56
C LYS A 79 -3.77 15.82 -4.52
N ASN A 80 -4.40 15.63 -5.68
CA ASN A 80 -5.68 14.91 -5.78
C ASN A 80 -5.53 13.42 -5.43
N GLY A 81 -4.40 12.80 -5.76
CA GLY A 81 -4.07 11.43 -5.39
C GLY A 81 -3.96 11.22 -3.87
N VAL A 82 -3.33 12.15 -3.15
CA VAL A 82 -3.23 12.11 -1.68
C VAL A 82 -4.61 12.28 -1.03
N LEU A 83 -5.42 13.24 -1.51
CA LEU A 83 -6.77 13.47 -1.00
C LEU A 83 -7.66 12.22 -1.15
N LEU A 84 -7.63 11.58 -2.32
CA LEU A 84 -8.39 10.36 -2.56
C LEU A 84 -7.88 9.18 -1.71
N HIS A 85 -6.57 9.07 -1.45
CA HIS A 85 -6.03 8.07 -0.52
C HIS A 85 -6.54 8.31 0.90
N LEU A 86 -6.55 9.55 1.38
CA LEU A 86 -7.06 9.89 2.71
C LEU A 86 -8.55 9.54 2.83
N LEU A 87 -9.35 9.86 1.80
CA LEU A 87 -10.77 9.49 1.76
C LEU A 87 -10.96 7.96 1.76
N LEU A 88 -10.13 7.22 1.02
CA LEU A 88 -10.14 5.76 1.04
C LEU A 88 -9.72 5.19 2.40
N CYS A 89 -8.70 5.75 3.06
CA CYS A 89 -8.28 5.33 4.39
C CYS A 89 -9.39 5.59 5.42
N ALA A 90 -10.01 6.77 5.38
CA ALA A 90 -11.15 7.10 6.22
C ALA A 90 -12.32 6.13 5.98
N GLY A 91 -12.62 5.81 4.71
CA GLY A 91 -13.63 4.81 4.35
C GLY A 91 -13.31 3.42 4.88
N LEU A 92 -12.05 2.97 4.77
CA LEU A 92 -11.61 1.66 5.28
C LEU A 92 -11.65 1.59 6.81
N ILE A 93 -11.25 2.65 7.51
CA ILE A 93 -11.35 2.75 8.98
C ILE A 93 -12.81 2.74 9.39
N TRP A 94 -13.63 3.60 8.79
CA TRP A 94 -15.07 3.67 9.10
C TRP A 94 -15.76 2.32 8.91
N TRP A 95 -15.57 1.68 7.75
CA TRP A 95 -16.19 0.38 7.45
C TRP A 95 -15.61 -0.74 8.30
N GLY A 96 -14.29 -0.76 8.49
CA GLY A 96 -13.61 -1.74 9.34
C GLY A 96 -14.09 -1.67 10.77
N SER A 97 -14.17 -0.46 11.35
CA SER A 97 -14.71 -0.22 12.69
C SER A 97 -16.17 -0.61 12.79
N ARG A 98 -17.02 -0.26 11.81
CA ARG A 98 -18.43 -0.72 11.80
C ARG A 98 -18.55 -2.24 11.80
N LEU A 99 -17.73 -2.92 11.00
CA LEU A 99 -17.70 -4.38 10.92
C LEU A 99 -17.25 -5.04 12.24
N LEU A 100 -16.39 -4.36 13.01
CA LEU A 100 -15.97 -4.78 14.35
C LEU A 100 -16.96 -4.38 15.45
N VAL A 101 -17.80 -3.36 15.26
CA VAL A 101 -18.76 -2.93 16.29
C VAL A 101 -20.10 -3.66 16.14
N HIS A 102 -20.56 -3.95 14.93
CA HIS A 102 -21.86 -4.60 14.68
C HIS A 102 -21.80 -6.14 14.69
N GLN A 103 -20.67 -6.73 15.07
CA GLN A 103 -20.51 -8.19 15.18
C GLN A 103 -21.34 -8.84 16.30
N ASP A 104 -21.76 -8.04 17.30
CA ASP A 104 -22.46 -8.51 18.49
C ASP A 104 -24.00 -8.47 18.36
N CYS A 105 -24.52 -7.69 17.41
CA CYS A 105 -25.94 -7.62 17.12
C CYS A 105 -26.23 -8.47 15.88
N GLY A 106 -26.81 -9.66 16.06
CA GLY A 106 -27.05 -10.69 15.02
C GLY A 106 -27.95 -10.30 13.82
N HIS A 107 -28.08 -9.02 13.49
CA HIS A 107 -28.85 -8.47 12.39
C HIS A 107 -27.92 -7.83 11.33
N LEU A 108 -27.10 -8.66 10.67
CA LEU A 108 -26.34 -8.23 9.49
C LEU A 108 -27.26 -8.27 8.26
N ASP A 109 -28.12 -7.26 8.16
CA ASP A 109 -29.01 -7.07 7.02
C ASP A 109 -28.24 -6.59 5.78
N ARG A 110 -28.76 -7.03 4.62
CA ARG A 110 -28.26 -6.93 3.23
C ARG A 110 -27.58 -5.62 2.77
N LEU A 111 -27.66 -4.53 3.52
CA LEU A 111 -27.04 -3.23 3.22
C LEU A 111 -25.54 -3.17 3.60
N GLU A 112 -25.10 -3.88 4.64
CA GLU A 112 -23.66 -3.99 4.99
C GLU A 112 -22.88 -4.93 4.05
N SER A 113 -23.60 -5.70 3.24
CA SER A 113 -23.07 -6.65 2.24
C SER A 113 -22.39 -6.00 1.03
N ARG A 114 -22.30 -4.67 0.90
CA ARG A 114 -21.65 -3.99 -0.23
C ARG A 114 -20.25 -3.44 0.09
N GLY A 115 -19.77 -3.55 1.32
CA GLY A 115 -18.43 -3.08 1.72
C GLY A 115 -17.29 -3.73 0.92
N TRP A 116 -17.49 -4.96 0.42
CA TRP A 116 -16.54 -5.61 -0.49
C TRP A 116 -16.34 -4.85 -1.80
N LEU A 117 -17.37 -4.17 -2.30
CA LEU A 117 -17.26 -3.41 -3.55
C LEU A 117 -16.24 -2.27 -3.40
N LEU A 118 -16.18 -1.63 -2.23
CA LEU A 118 -15.21 -0.56 -1.93
C LEU A 118 -13.76 -1.08 -1.84
N LEU A 119 -13.59 -2.37 -1.54
CA LEU A 119 -12.28 -3.02 -1.47
C LEU A 119 -11.82 -3.57 -2.82
N THR A 120 -12.75 -4.10 -3.61
CA THR A 120 -12.44 -4.84 -4.83
C THR A 120 -12.55 -3.98 -6.09
N VAL A 121 -13.40 -2.94 -6.10
CA VAL A 121 -13.50 -2.03 -7.25
C VAL A 121 -12.18 -1.26 -7.39
N PRO A 122 -11.59 -1.20 -8.61
CA PRO A 122 -10.41 -0.41 -8.86
C PRO A 122 -10.71 1.05 -8.56
N CYS A 123 -10.22 1.52 -7.42
CA CYS A 123 -10.34 2.90 -7.02
C CYS A 123 -9.51 3.79 -7.96
N PRO A 124 -9.90 5.06 -8.21
CA PRO A 124 -9.11 5.96 -9.07
C PRO A 124 -7.66 6.11 -8.59
N VAL A 125 -7.46 5.99 -7.29
CA VAL A 125 -6.15 5.89 -6.63
C VAL A 125 -5.38 4.64 -7.08
N CYS A 126 -6.01 3.47 -7.01
CA CYS A 126 -5.45 2.19 -7.39
C CYS A 126 -5.01 2.24 -8.86
N ALA A 127 -5.82 2.87 -9.71
CA ALA A 127 -5.47 3.12 -11.10
C ALA A 127 -4.22 4.01 -11.20
N SER A 128 -4.19 5.17 -10.53
CA SER A 128 -3.03 6.08 -10.57
C SER A 128 -1.74 5.42 -10.09
N ALA A 129 -1.81 4.56 -9.06
CA ALA A 129 -0.66 3.81 -8.58
C ALA A 129 -0.23 2.72 -9.57
N ILE A 130 -1.16 2.02 -10.22
CA ILE A 130 -0.86 1.06 -11.29
C ILE A 130 -0.18 1.78 -12.46
N PHE A 131 -0.67 2.96 -12.86
CA PHE A 131 -0.01 3.79 -13.89
C PHE A 131 1.41 4.16 -13.48
N LEU A 132 1.61 4.58 -12.23
CA LEU A 132 2.93 4.94 -11.71
C LEU A 132 3.87 3.74 -11.67
N VAL A 133 3.37 2.56 -11.27
CA VAL A 133 4.11 1.31 -11.29
C VAL A 133 4.52 0.95 -12.72
N CYS A 134 3.61 1.05 -13.69
CA CYS A 134 3.92 0.83 -15.10
C CYS A 134 4.94 1.85 -15.64
N ALA A 135 4.84 3.13 -15.25
CA ALA A 135 5.77 4.19 -15.65
C ALA A 135 7.19 3.89 -15.18
N PHE A 136 7.35 3.62 -13.87
CA PHE A 136 8.65 3.28 -13.30
C PHE A 136 9.21 1.97 -13.88
N ALA A 137 8.36 0.98 -14.13
CA ALA A 137 8.79 -0.28 -14.73
C ALA A 137 9.36 -0.06 -16.14
N LEU A 138 8.68 0.73 -16.98
CA LEU A 138 9.16 1.08 -18.33
C LEU A 138 10.45 1.91 -18.29
N MET A 139 10.58 2.81 -17.31
CA MET A 139 11.80 3.61 -17.12
C MET A 139 13.00 2.74 -16.69
N LEU A 140 12.75 1.70 -15.87
CA LEU A 140 13.80 0.82 -15.35
C LEU A 140 14.24 -0.25 -16.37
N PHE A 141 13.32 -0.74 -17.20
CA PHE A 141 13.56 -1.80 -18.18
C PHE A 141 13.03 -1.44 -19.59
N PRO A 142 13.60 -0.42 -20.25
CA PRO A 142 13.13 0.05 -21.55
C PRO A 142 13.20 -1.04 -22.63
N ASP A 143 14.29 -1.82 -22.67
CA ASP A 143 14.50 -2.87 -23.68
C ASP A 143 13.52 -4.05 -23.55
N SER A 144 12.89 -4.21 -22.38
CA SER A 144 11.97 -5.31 -22.09
C SER A 144 10.50 -4.87 -21.97
N ALA A 145 10.16 -3.67 -22.47
CA ALA A 145 8.80 -3.10 -22.37
C ALA A 145 7.69 -4.06 -22.83
N ALA A 146 7.91 -4.82 -23.91
CA ALA A 146 6.95 -5.81 -24.42
C ALA A 146 6.72 -6.98 -23.45
N LYS A 147 7.77 -7.43 -22.74
CA LYS A 147 7.67 -8.49 -21.73
C LYS A 147 7.04 -7.96 -20.45
N LEU A 148 7.41 -6.74 -20.03
CA LEU A 148 6.90 -6.07 -18.84
C LEU A 148 5.38 -5.90 -18.84
N ARG A 149 4.80 -5.66 -20.03
CA ARG A 149 3.35 -5.60 -20.26
C ARG A 149 2.60 -6.82 -19.71
N TRP A 150 3.19 -8.00 -19.82
CA TRP A 150 2.60 -9.26 -19.35
C TRP A 150 3.10 -9.67 -17.97
N ILE A 151 4.37 -9.40 -17.65
CA ILE A 151 4.97 -9.78 -16.37
C ILE A 151 4.30 -9.07 -15.19
N LEU A 152 4.07 -7.75 -15.26
CA LEU A 152 3.49 -7.00 -14.14
C LEU A 152 2.08 -7.48 -13.73
N PRO A 153 1.12 -7.61 -14.68
CA PRO A 153 -0.20 -8.15 -14.35
C PRO A 153 -0.12 -9.57 -13.79
N LEU A 154 0.80 -10.40 -14.31
CA LEU A 154 0.97 -11.79 -13.87
C LEU A 154 1.55 -11.88 -12.45
N VAL A 155 2.54 -11.04 -12.12
CA VAL A 155 3.08 -10.89 -10.77
C VAL A 155 2.00 -10.40 -9.80
N PHE A 156 1.22 -9.39 -10.19
CA PHE A 156 0.09 -8.91 -9.39
C PHE A 156 -0.94 -10.03 -9.13
N LEU A 157 -1.30 -10.78 -10.17
CA LEU A 157 -2.22 -11.91 -10.06
C LEU A 157 -1.67 -13.00 -9.12
N PHE A 158 -0.39 -13.34 -9.25
CA PHE A 158 0.28 -14.31 -8.40
C PHE A 158 0.22 -13.90 -6.92
N PHE A 159 0.63 -12.66 -6.59
CA PHE A 159 0.54 -12.16 -5.22
C PHE A 159 -0.90 -12.10 -4.71
N ASN A 160 -1.85 -11.73 -5.56
CA ASN A 160 -3.25 -11.66 -5.17
C ASN A 160 -3.80 -13.04 -4.79
N LEU A 161 -3.54 -14.06 -5.62
CA LEU A 161 -3.94 -15.44 -5.35
C LEU A 161 -3.21 -16.01 -4.14
N LEU A 162 -1.93 -15.69 -3.97
CA LEU A 162 -1.13 -16.09 -2.80
C LEU A 162 -1.74 -15.54 -1.50
N PHE A 163 -2.01 -14.24 -1.44
CA PHE A 163 -2.63 -13.62 -0.26
C PHE A 163 -4.05 -14.10 -0.04
N LEU A 164 -4.84 -14.32 -1.10
CA LEU A 164 -6.18 -14.87 -0.99
C LEU A 164 -6.16 -16.29 -0.41
N GLY A 165 -5.24 -17.14 -0.89
CA GLY A 165 -5.01 -18.48 -0.36
C GLY A 165 -4.56 -18.45 1.10
N LEU A 166 -3.65 -17.55 1.46
CA LEU A 166 -3.17 -17.38 2.83
C LEU A 166 -4.29 -16.93 3.77
N LEU A 167 -5.12 -15.96 3.36
CA LEU A 167 -6.28 -15.51 4.14
C LEU A 167 -7.32 -16.63 4.28
N ALA A 168 -7.56 -17.40 3.22
CA ALA A 168 -8.45 -18.54 3.26
C ALA A 168 -7.96 -19.66 4.18
N LEU A 169 -6.64 -19.92 4.19
CA LEU A 169 -6.03 -20.89 5.09
C LEU A 169 -6.09 -20.39 6.54
N LEU A 170 -5.71 -19.13 6.78
CA LEU A 170 -5.74 -18.54 8.11
C LEU A 170 -7.16 -18.49 8.67
N GLY A 171 -8.15 -18.18 7.84
CA GLY A 171 -9.57 -18.24 8.22
C GLY A 171 -10.02 -19.65 8.62
N ARG A 172 -9.56 -20.69 7.92
CA ARG A 172 -9.85 -22.09 8.29
C ARG A 172 -9.16 -22.52 9.57
N LEU A 173 -7.89 -22.13 9.76
CA LEU A 173 -7.08 -22.54 10.92
C LEU A 173 -7.47 -21.81 12.20
N SER A 174 -7.77 -20.51 12.11
CA SER A 174 -8.03 -19.68 13.29
C SER A 174 -9.45 -19.78 13.82
N GLY A 175 -10.38 -20.40 13.08
CA GLY A 175 -11.81 -20.43 13.43
C GLY A 175 -12.45 -19.05 13.54
N LEU A 176 -11.73 -17.98 13.20
CA LEU A 176 -12.19 -16.61 13.31
C LEU A 176 -13.32 -16.36 12.30
N ARG A 177 -14.35 -15.65 12.74
CA ARG A 177 -15.40 -15.16 11.83
C ARG A 177 -14.72 -14.37 10.70
N PRO A 178 -14.96 -14.71 9.42
CA PRO A 178 -14.31 -14.05 8.28
C PRO A 178 -14.51 -12.53 8.25
N LEU A 179 -15.63 -12.05 8.80
CA LEU A 179 -15.92 -10.63 8.99
C LEU A 179 -14.88 -9.94 9.89
N VAL A 180 -14.55 -10.54 11.03
CA VAL A 180 -13.60 -9.97 12.00
C VAL A 180 -12.20 -9.92 11.41
N LEU A 181 -11.79 -10.99 10.74
CA LEU A 181 -10.49 -11.03 10.06
C LEU A 181 -10.41 -9.95 8.98
N THR A 182 -11.46 -9.80 8.16
CA THR A 182 -11.50 -8.78 7.12
C THR A 182 -11.46 -7.37 7.72
N GLY A 183 -12.28 -7.08 8.74
CA GLY A 183 -12.32 -5.76 9.37
C GLY A 183 -10.99 -5.36 10.01
N ARG A 184 -10.30 -6.30 10.67
CA ARG A 184 -8.95 -6.07 11.22
C ARG A 184 -7.94 -5.75 10.11
N MET A 185 -7.99 -6.48 8.99
CA MET A 185 -7.13 -6.23 7.85
C MET A 185 -7.42 -4.87 7.18
N MET A 186 -8.70 -4.47 7.08
CA MET A 186 -9.07 -3.15 6.53
C MET A 186 -8.48 -2.00 7.35
N ILE A 187 -8.60 -2.07 8.68
CA ILE A 187 -8.04 -1.06 9.58
C ILE A 187 -6.51 -1.04 9.48
N LEU A 188 -5.86 -2.22 9.50
CA LEU A 188 -4.41 -2.32 9.40
C LEU A 188 -3.87 -1.75 8.09
N ILE A 189 -4.52 -2.06 6.96
CA ILE A 189 -4.18 -1.52 5.64
C ILE A 189 -4.35 0.01 5.62
N ALA A 190 -5.43 0.53 6.21
CA ALA A 190 -5.66 1.98 6.27
C ALA A 190 -4.61 2.71 7.12
N LEU A 191 -4.27 2.17 8.30
CA LEU A 191 -3.22 2.71 9.16
C LEU A 191 -1.86 2.67 8.47
N TYR A 192 -1.56 1.59 7.75
CA TYR A 192 -0.34 1.47 6.96
C TYR A 192 -0.26 2.54 5.86
N PHE A 193 -1.35 2.80 5.13
CA PHE A 193 -1.37 3.86 4.13
C PHE A 193 -1.22 5.26 4.74
N ILE A 194 -1.88 5.53 5.88
CA ILE A 194 -1.69 6.80 6.62
C ILE A 194 -0.23 6.96 7.04
N LEU A 195 0.39 5.88 7.53
CA LEU A 195 1.79 5.89 7.93
C LEU A 195 2.71 6.21 6.74
N ILE A 196 2.49 5.61 5.57
CA ILE A 196 3.25 5.97 4.35
C ILE A 196 3.06 7.45 4.01
N LEU A 197 1.82 7.96 4.05
CA LEU A 197 1.53 9.36 3.72
C LEU A 197 2.18 10.34 4.70
N LEU A 198 2.31 9.98 5.97
CA LEU A 198 2.98 10.79 6.99
C LEU A 198 4.49 10.76 6.81
N ILE A 199 5.04 9.59 6.49
CA ILE A 199 6.49 9.38 6.36
C ILE A 199 7.05 9.94 5.04
N ALA A 200 6.30 9.86 3.94
CA ALA A 200 6.73 10.29 2.61
C ALA A 200 7.24 11.75 2.55
N PRO A 201 6.54 12.78 3.07
CA PRO A 201 7.02 14.17 3.01
C PRO A 201 8.31 14.36 3.80
N HIS A 202 8.47 13.70 4.95
CA HIS A 202 9.69 13.78 5.76
C HIS A 202 10.92 13.22 5.04
N PHE A 203 10.78 12.16 4.24
CA PHE A 203 11.89 11.66 3.41
C PHE A 203 12.26 12.61 2.27
N GLN A 204 11.28 13.30 1.68
CA GLN A 204 11.55 14.29 0.63
C GLN A 204 12.30 15.51 1.19
N GLU A 205 11.99 15.92 2.42
CA GLU A 205 12.71 16.99 3.12
C GLU A 205 14.11 16.54 3.56
N ALA A 206 14.27 15.30 4.04
CA ALA A 206 15.59 14.75 4.39
C ALA A 206 16.54 14.69 3.18
N GLY A 207 16.03 14.33 2.00
CA GLY A 207 16.82 14.35 0.76
C GLY A 207 17.25 15.77 0.36
N LYS A 208 16.37 16.77 0.56
CA LYS A 208 16.71 18.19 0.32
C LYS A 208 17.70 18.73 1.34
N LEU A 209 17.57 18.35 2.61
CA LEU A 209 18.52 18.70 3.67
C LEU A 209 19.89 18.07 3.43
N TYR A 210 19.94 16.82 3.00
CA TYR A 210 21.19 16.13 2.64
C TYR A 210 21.83 16.74 1.39
N ALA A 211 21.03 17.08 0.37
CA ALA A 211 21.50 17.79 -0.82
C ALA A 211 22.02 19.19 -0.47
N ALA A 212 21.30 19.94 0.37
CA ALA A 212 21.70 21.26 0.87
C ALA A 212 22.98 21.18 1.71
N ALA A 213 23.11 20.17 2.57
CA ALA A 213 24.32 19.90 3.35
C ALA A 213 25.50 19.48 2.47
N ARG A 214 25.24 18.76 1.37
CA ARG A 214 26.27 18.39 0.38
C ARG A 214 26.71 19.59 -0.47
N THR A 215 25.79 20.48 -0.85
CA THR A 215 26.14 21.73 -1.55
C THR A 215 26.78 22.76 -0.62
N ALA A 216 26.47 22.73 0.68
CA ALA A 216 27.15 23.51 1.71
C ALA A 216 28.47 22.86 2.17
N GLY A 217 28.76 21.64 1.70
CA GLY A 217 29.88 20.81 2.14
C GLY A 217 31.19 21.04 1.39
N ASP A 218 31.34 22.16 0.66
CA ASP A 218 32.63 22.61 0.12
C ASP A 218 33.36 23.60 1.06
N GLU A 219 32.75 23.94 2.21
CA GLU A 219 33.44 24.68 3.26
C GLU A 219 33.35 23.96 4.61
N ASN A 220 34.42 23.25 4.98
CA ASN A 220 34.94 23.06 6.34
C ASN A 220 33.93 22.85 7.50
N LEU A 221 32.93 21.96 7.35
CA LEU A 221 32.03 21.58 8.44
C LEU A 221 32.29 20.17 9.01
N LEU A 222 33.49 19.61 8.78
CA LEU A 222 34.05 18.53 9.60
C LEU A 222 34.62 19.11 10.91
N SER A 223 33.78 19.78 11.69
CA SER A 223 34.10 20.14 13.07
C SER A 223 33.21 19.30 13.99
N GLY A 224 33.81 18.72 15.04
CA GLY A 224 33.31 17.58 15.84
C GLY A 224 31.96 17.71 16.55
N SER A 225 31.09 18.65 16.19
CA SER A 225 29.74 18.84 16.71
C SER A 225 28.68 17.97 16.02
N ALA A 226 28.91 17.48 14.79
CA ALA A 226 27.94 16.66 14.04
C ALA A 226 27.70 15.25 14.64
N LEU A 227 28.64 14.75 15.43
CA LEU A 227 28.53 13.48 16.17
C LEU A 227 27.87 13.64 17.56
N ALA A 228 27.83 14.86 18.10
CA ALA A 228 27.29 15.11 19.44
C ALA A 228 25.76 15.02 19.48
N VAL A 229 25.08 15.50 18.43
CA VAL A 229 23.61 15.51 18.35
C VAL A 229 23.00 14.10 18.31
N PRO A 230 23.48 13.15 17.48
CA PRO A 230 22.96 11.78 17.52
C PRO A 230 23.34 11.05 18.81
N ALA A 231 24.53 11.32 19.39
CA ALA A 231 24.95 10.71 20.65
C ALA A 231 24.03 11.12 21.83
N VAL A 232 23.68 12.41 21.93
CA VAL A 232 22.78 12.91 22.97
C VAL A 232 21.36 12.33 22.81
N ALA A 233 20.86 12.20 21.58
CA ALA A 233 19.55 11.59 21.33
C ALA A 233 19.51 10.09 21.71
N VAL A 234 20.58 9.34 21.42
CA VAL A 234 20.71 7.93 21.81
C VAL A 234 20.80 7.79 23.33
N CYS A 235 21.58 8.64 24.00
CA CYS A 235 21.66 8.64 25.47
C CYS A 235 20.32 8.96 26.14
N ALA A 236 19.56 9.92 25.61
CA ALA A 236 18.23 10.26 26.12
C ALA A 236 17.22 9.12 25.94
N LEU A 237 17.27 8.41 24.81
CA LEU A 237 16.42 7.24 24.56
C LEU A 237 16.77 6.05 25.46
N ILE A 238 18.06 5.79 25.70
CA ILE A 238 18.52 4.72 26.60
C ILE A 238 18.12 5.05 28.05
N ALA A 239 18.29 6.30 28.49
CA ALA A 239 17.89 6.73 29.82
C ALA A 239 16.38 6.64 30.03
N GLY A 240 15.57 7.07 29.05
CA GLY A 240 14.11 6.94 29.08
C GLY A 240 13.63 5.48 29.12
N PHE A 241 14.28 4.60 28.35
CA PHE A 241 13.95 3.18 28.33
C PHE A 241 14.31 2.46 29.65
N LEU A 242 15.44 2.81 30.25
CA LEU A 242 15.84 2.27 31.56
C LEU A 242 14.90 2.77 32.66
N ALA A 243 14.59 4.06 32.70
CA ALA A 243 13.65 4.63 33.68
C ALA A 243 12.26 3.99 33.60
N GLY A 244 11.76 3.71 32.38
CA GLY A 244 10.50 2.99 32.18
C GLY A 244 10.53 1.55 32.71
N ARG A 245 11.67 0.84 32.57
CA ARG A 245 11.82 -0.52 33.12
C ARG A 245 11.90 -0.56 34.64
N PHE A 246 12.44 0.47 35.28
CA PHE A 246 12.51 0.54 36.75
C PHE A 246 11.16 0.88 37.39
N GLN A 247 10.28 1.62 36.69
CA GLN A 247 8.92 1.89 37.17
C GLN A 247 7.99 0.67 37.02
N ALA A 248 8.11 -0.09 35.93
CA ALA A 248 7.31 -1.30 35.70
C ALA A 248 7.65 -2.48 36.65
N LYS A 249 8.77 -2.40 37.39
CA LYS A 249 9.18 -3.43 38.37
C LYS A 249 8.79 -3.07 39.81
N ARG A 250 8.17 -1.91 40.03
CA ARG A 250 7.78 -1.37 41.35
C ARG A 250 6.25 -1.31 41.55
N SER A 251 5.48 -1.69 40.53
CA SER A 251 4.03 -1.97 40.57
C SER A 251 3.80 -3.47 40.52
#